data_AF-A0A7C5Z9C1-F1
#
_entry.id   AF-A0A7C5Z9C1-F1
#
_cell.length_a   1.000
_cell.length_b   1.000
_cell.length_c   1.000
_cell.angle_alpha   90.00
_cell.angle_beta   90.00
_cell.angle_gamma   90.00
#
_symmetry.space_group_name_H-M   'P 1'
#
loop_
_entity.id
_entity.type
_entity.pdbx_description
1 polymer ?
#
loop_
_entity_poly.entity_id
_entity_poly.type
_entity_poly.pdbx_seq_one_letter_code
_entity_poly.pdbx_strand_id
1 'polypeptide(L)'
;MGSATAMLAVALSSMHSAHRVHATDHPTACGVGAALTGADAGRAVALLVDSHGPRLHALAVRMCRNRADAEDMVQDVFLQALRKWHTFRGEAQPGTWLYAIAARACRSRSRRKGGTDARQVPVSQLMPWSETTVMELAAAPAGHEDESERKEAVARVQSEIARLPEHLRMPVVLKEVLGMSVEDVAAALGLAENTVKTRLHRARLALRKAMTAKAARVAAPPPIYEKQVCLDLLKAKMEAMDRGGTAAGERVPQAEVCARCRAVFRELDFVQDACAQMGHGQMPAALREKILRALRAREQSERASQGRPARGRRPVPGRARR
;
A
#
# COMPACT_ATOMS: atom_id res chain seq x y z
N MET A 1 -14.97 21.45 -37.51
CA MET A 1 -15.25 20.27 -36.65
C MET A 1 -14.25 19.11 -36.86
N GLY A 2 -12.96 19.40 -37.15
CA GLY A 2 -11.96 18.35 -37.46
C GLY A 2 -10.71 18.33 -36.57
N SER A 3 -10.67 19.12 -35.48
CA SER A 3 -9.44 19.30 -34.69
C SER A 3 -9.42 18.53 -33.35
N ALA A 4 -10.58 18.13 -32.82
CA ALA A 4 -10.66 17.47 -31.50
C ALA A 4 -10.35 15.96 -31.56
N THR A 5 -10.70 15.31 -32.68
CA THR A 5 -10.47 13.87 -32.89
C THR A 5 -9.01 13.54 -33.18
N ALA A 6 -8.27 14.47 -33.79
CA ALA A 6 -6.85 14.29 -34.11
C ALA A 6 -5.93 14.42 -32.88
N MET A 7 -6.25 15.31 -31.93
CA MET A 7 -5.48 15.42 -30.67
C MET A 7 -5.69 14.22 -29.73
N LEU A 8 -6.88 13.62 -29.71
CA LEU A 8 -7.14 12.41 -28.93
C LEU A 8 -6.32 11.21 -29.44
N ALA A 9 -6.13 11.11 -30.76
CA ALA A 9 -5.39 10.01 -31.39
C ALA A 9 -3.87 10.08 -31.14
N VAL A 10 -3.29 11.29 -31.08
CA VAL A 10 -1.86 11.46 -30.78
C VAL A 10 -1.56 11.19 -29.30
N ALA A 11 -2.45 11.60 -28.38
CA ALA A 11 -2.31 11.33 -26.95
C ALA A 11 -2.46 9.84 -26.60
N LEU A 12 -3.31 9.08 -27.32
CA LEU A 12 -3.51 7.64 -27.09
C LEU A 12 -2.46 6.76 -27.80
N SER A 13 -1.90 7.22 -28.92
CA SER A 13 -0.90 6.46 -29.68
C SER A 13 0.50 6.52 -29.05
N SER A 14 0.82 7.59 -28.31
CA SER A 14 2.09 7.69 -27.59
C SER A 14 2.16 6.82 -26.32
N MET A 15 1.06 6.15 -25.93
CA MET A 15 0.98 5.29 -24.74
C MET A 15 1.18 3.79 -25.02
N HIS A 16 1.32 3.38 -26.29
CA HIS A 16 1.35 1.95 -26.68
C HIS A 16 2.74 1.37 -26.99
N SER A 17 3.83 2.08 -26.70
CA SER A 17 5.18 1.56 -26.93
C SER A 17 6.10 1.77 -25.73
N ALA A 18 5.96 0.90 -24.73
CA ALA A 18 6.99 0.62 -23.74
C ALA A 18 6.74 -0.77 -23.11
N HIS A 19 6.95 -1.81 -23.92
CA HIS A 19 7.08 -3.16 -23.39
C HIS A 19 8.42 -3.23 -22.63
N ARG A 20 8.36 -3.65 -21.37
CA ARG A 20 9.47 -4.16 -20.55
C ARG A 20 10.37 -3.08 -19.89
N VAL A 21 9.91 -2.55 -18.75
CA VAL A 21 10.80 -2.10 -17.66
C VAL A 21 10.29 -2.70 -16.34
N HIS A 22 10.64 -3.97 -16.11
CA HIS A 22 10.69 -4.52 -14.76
C HIS A 22 11.98 -4.02 -14.12
N ALA A 23 11.88 -2.98 -13.30
CA ALA A 23 12.78 -2.64 -12.19
C ALA A 23 12.42 -1.21 -11.74
N THR A 24 11.36 -1.06 -10.95
CA THR A 24 11.33 0.12 -10.09
C THR A 24 12.42 -0.09 -9.04
N ASP A 25 13.53 0.61 -9.24
CA ASP A 25 14.64 0.70 -8.29
C ASP A 25 14.10 1.07 -6.90
N HIS A 26 13.89 0.04 -6.09
CA HIS A 26 13.80 0.16 -4.65
C HIS A 26 15.22 -0.02 -4.12
N PRO A 27 15.87 1.04 -3.58
CA PRO A 27 17.31 1.04 -3.26
C PRO A 27 17.74 -0.01 -2.21
N THR A 28 16.83 -0.79 -1.66
CA THR A 28 17.08 -1.78 -0.59
C THR A 28 16.66 -3.21 -0.94
N ALA A 29 15.94 -3.44 -2.05
CA ALA A 29 15.34 -4.75 -2.33
C ALA A 29 16.22 -5.68 -3.20
N CYS A 30 17.00 -5.11 -4.12
CA CYS A 30 17.69 -5.90 -5.16
C CYS A 30 18.81 -6.81 -4.62
N GLY A 31 19.44 -6.44 -3.50
CA GLY A 31 20.50 -7.26 -2.87
C GLY A 31 20.00 -8.38 -1.95
N VAL A 32 18.76 -8.27 -1.45
CA VAL A 32 18.24 -9.20 -0.44
C VAL A 32 17.65 -10.45 -1.11
N GLY A 33 16.98 -10.33 -2.26
CA GLY A 33 16.34 -11.46 -2.96
C GLY A 33 17.28 -12.62 -3.30
N ALA A 34 18.48 -12.32 -3.82
CA ALA A 34 19.46 -13.33 -4.21
C ALA A 34 20.14 -14.01 -3.00
N ALA A 35 20.27 -13.31 -1.86
CA ALA A 35 20.85 -13.87 -0.65
C ALA A 35 19.90 -14.84 0.09
N LEU A 36 18.60 -14.82 -0.23
CA LEU A 36 17.56 -15.57 0.48
C LEU A 36 17.27 -16.95 -0.10
N THR A 37 17.62 -17.23 -1.36
CA THR A 37 17.28 -18.48 -2.06
C THR A 37 18.09 -19.69 -1.58
N GLY A 38 19.12 -19.49 -0.74
CA GLY A 38 19.90 -20.56 -0.10
C GLY A 38 20.18 -20.35 1.38
N ALA A 39 19.61 -19.30 2.00
CA ALA A 39 19.78 -19.05 3.43
C ALA A 39 18.84 -19.92 4.28
N ASP A 40 19.29 -20.28 5.49
CA ASP A 40 18.38 -20.84 6.49
C ASP A 40 17.23 -19.87 6.80
N ALA A 41 16.09 -20.41 7.21
CA ALA A 41 14.87 -19.63 7.41
C ALA A 41 15.05 -18.48 8.42
N GLY A 42 15.86 -18.67 9.46
CA GLY A 42 16.14 -17.65 10.47
C GLY A 42 16.92 -16.47 9.94
N ARG A 43 18.04 -16.73 9.27
CA ARG A 43 18.86 -15.68 8.64
C ARG A 43 18.07 -14.95 7.58
N ALA A 44 17.28 -15.68 6.80
CA ALA A 44 16.41 -15.09 5.80
C ALA A 44 15.39 -14.11 6.39
N VAL A 45 14.66 -14.54 7.42
CA VAL A 45 13.67 -13.69 8.08
C VAL A 45 14.33 -12.56 8.86
N ALA A 46 15.52 -12.75 9.44
CA ALA A 46 16.27 -11.67 10.07
C ALA A 46 16.63 -10.54 9.09
N LEU A 47 17.04 -10.87 7.86
CA LEU A 47 17.26 -9.88 6.81
C LEU A 47 15.98 -9.12 6.44
N LEU A 48 14.82 -9.80 6.47
CA LEU A 48 13.53 -9.15 6.27
C LEU A 48 13.13 -8.23 7.43
N VAL A 49 13.52 -8.55 8.67
CA VAL A 49 13.32 -7.66 9.83
C VAL A 49 14.06 -6.34 9.60
N ASP A 50 15.28 -6.39 9.10
CA ASP A 50 16.11 -5.20 8.88
C ASP A 50 15.61 -4.36 7.70
N SER A 51 15.32 -5.00 6.57
CA SER A 51 14.90 -4.32 5.33
C SER A 51 13.44 -3.85 5.34
N HIS A 52 12.52 -4.64 5.90
CA HIS A 52 11.08 -4.38 5.83
C HIS A 52 10.44 -4.03 7.17
N GLY A 53 11.11 -4.25 8.30
CA GLY A 53 10.59 -3.96 9.64
C GLY A 53 10.09 -2.52 9.83
N PRO A 54 10.82 -1.47 9.43
CA PRO A 54 10.37 -0.09 9.59
C PRO A 54 9.07 0.21 8.84
N ARG A 55 8.97 -0.24 7.59
CA ARG A 55 7.75 -0.11 6.77
C ARG A 55 6.58 -0.92 7.32
N LEU A 56 6.84 -2.15 7.78
CA LEU A 56 5.82 -3.01 8.38
C LEU A 56 5.31 -2.46 9.71
N HIS A 57 6.18 -1.89 10.53
CA HIS A 57 5.80 -1.18 11.76
C HIS A 57 4.92 0.02 11.44
N ALA A 58 5.27 0.82 10.43
CA ALA A 58 4.46 1.94 10.01
C ALA A 58 3.08 1.51 9.48
N LEU A 59 3.00 0.39 8.75
CA LEU A 59 1.73 -0.24 8.36
C LEU A 59 0.91 -0.62 9.61
N ALA A 60 1.52 -1.33 10.55
CA ALA A 60 0.85 -1.81 11.76
C ALA A 60 0.30 -0.66 12.61
N VAL A 61 1.06 0.43 12.79
CA VAL A 61 0.60 1.64 13.51
C VAL A 61 -0.64 2.26 12.87
N ARG A 62 -0.78 2.19 11.54
CA ARG A 62 -1.95 2.73 10.82
C ARG A 62 -3.15 1.80 10.83
N MET A 63 -2.92 0.50 10.93
CA MET A 63 -3.98 -0.52 10.93
C MET A 63 -4.50 -0.81 12.34
N CYS A 64 -3.67 -0.64 13.37
CA CYS A 64 -3.99 -0.89 14.76
C CYS A 64 -4.44 0.38 15.50
N ARG A 65 -5.20 0.21 16.59
CA ARG A 65 -5.73 1.34 17.38
C ARG A 65 -4.72 1.91 18.37
N ASN A 66 -3.78 1.10 18.82
CA ASN A 66 -2.76 1.48 19.79
C ASN A 66 -1.40 0.88 19.42
N ARG A 67 -0.35 1.40 20.06
CA ARG A 67 1.03 1.01 19.79
C ARG A 67 1.32 -0.46 20.15
N ALA A 68 0.80 -0.95 21.27
CA ALA A 68 1.00 -2.35 21.68
C ALA A 68 0.44 -3.34 20.66
N ASP A 69 -0.79 -3.12 20.19
CA ASP A 69 -1.43 -3.90 19.13
C ASP A 69 -0.58 -3.90 17.85
N ALA A 70 0.01 -2.76 17.50
CA ALA A 70 0.87 -2.62 16.33
C ALA A 70 2.18 -3.40 16.49
N GLU A 71 2.86 -3.24 17.61
CA GLU A 71 4.11 -3.95 17.93
C GLU A 71 3.89 -5.48 17.93
N ASP A 72 2.80 -5.95 18.55
CA ASP A 72 2.41 -7.36 18.55
C ASP A 72 2.07 -7.86 17.16
N MET A 73 1.40 -7.04 16.33
CA MET A 73 1.12 -7.40 14.94
C MET A 73 2.42 -7.59 14.14
N VAL A 74 3.38 -6.68 14.27
CA VAL A 74 4.69 -6.79 13.58
C VAL A 74 5.40 -8.07 14.00
N GLN A 75 5.45 -8.33 15.30
CA GLN A 75 6.06 -9.55 15.84
C GLN A 75 5.36 -10.80 15.30
N ASP A 76 4.03 -10.86 15.33
CA ASP A 76 3.25 -11.97 14.79
C ASP A 76 3.52 -12.21 13.31
N VAL A 77 3.69 -11.16 12.51
CA VAL A 77 3.96 -11.26 11.07
C VAL A 77 5.32 -11.90 10.83
N PHE A 78 6.38 -11.48 11.52
CA PHE A 78 7.70 -12.11 11.36
C PHE A 78 7.75 -13.54 11.89
N LEU A 79 7.07 -13.84 13.01
CA LEU A 79 6.95 -15.21 13.49
C LEU A 79 6.14 -16.09 12.53
N GLN A 80 5.14 -15.54 11.85
CA GLN A 80 4.45 -16.25 10.76
C GLN A 80 5.32 -16.42 9.53
N ALA A 81 6.13 -15.42 9.18
CA ALA A 81 7.09 -15.51 8.09
C ALA A 81 8.09 -16.65 8.33
N LEU A 82 8.66 -16.75 9.53
CA LEU A 82 9.55 -17.86 9.89
C LEU A 82 8.86 -19.23 9.72
N ARG A 83 7.65 -19.38 10.28
CA ARG A 83 6.90 -20.64 10.16
C ARG A 83 6.54 -21.01 8.72
N LYS A 84 6.27 -20.01 7.88
CA LYS A 84 5.83 -20.20 6.49
C LYS A 84 6.97 -20.11 5.49
N TRP A 85 8.22 -19.94 5.92
CA TRP A 85 9.35 -19.74 5.02
C TRP A 85 9.45 -20.84 3.96
N HIS A 86 9.19 -22.10 4.34
CA HIS A 86 9.15 -23.24 3.42
C HIS A 86 8.11 -23.14 2.28
N THR A 87 7.13 -22.24 2.40
CA THR A 87 6.11 -21.99 1.35
C THR A 87 6.52 -20.90 0.37
N PHE A 88 7.61 -20.17 0.66
CA PHE A 88 8.12 -19.13 -0.23
C PHE A 88 8.83 -19.77 -1.42
N ARG A 89 8.26 -19.60 -2.61
CA ARG A 89 8.73 -20.22 -3.86
C ARG A 89 9.68 -19.33 -4.68
N GLY A 90 9.96 -18.11 -4.24
CA GLY A 90 10.75 -17.14 -5.01
C GLY A 90 10.05 -16.53 -6.22
N GLU A 91 8.78 -16.86 -6.46
CA GLU A 91 7.97 -16.32 -7.57
C GLU A 91 7.59 -14.83 -7.38
N ALA A 92 7.63 -14.35 -6.13
CA ALA A 92 7.38 -12.95 -5.78
C ALA A 92 8.57 -12.40 -4.98
N GLN A 93 8.72 -11.07 -4.99
CA GLN A 93 9.66 -10.39 -4.10
C GLN A 93 9.40 -10.79 -2.64
N PRO A 94 10.43 -11.07 -1.83
CA PRO A 94 10.28 -11.44 -0.41
C PRO A 94 9.45 -10.43 0.40
N GLY A 95 9.59 -9.14 0.07
CA GLY A 95 8.77 -8.07 0.65
C GLY A 95 7.27 -8.22 0.34
N THR A 96 6.91 -8.47 -0.93
CA THR A 96 5.51 -8.72 -1.33
C THR A 96 4.91 -9.88 -0.55
N TRP A 97 5.64 -10.99 -0.45
CA TRP A 97 5.21 -12.15 0.32
C TRP A 97 5.01 -11.83 1.80
N LEU A 98 5.92 -11.07 2.42
CA LEU A 98 5.80 -10.60 3.79
C LEU A 98 4.56 -9.71 3.99
N TYR A 99 4.29 -8.79 3.07
CA TYR A 99 3.11 -7.92 3.14
C TYR A 99 1.80 -8.69 2.92
N ALA A 100 1.80 -9.79 2.17
CA ALA A 100 0.65 -10.70 2.07
C ALA A 100 0.32 -11.34 3.44
N ILE A 101 1.36 -11.75 4.19
CA ILE A 101 1.21 -12.24 5.57
C ILE A 101 0.65 -11.11 6.47
N ALA A 102 1.21 -9.90 6.35
CA ALA A 102 0.77 -8.74 7.12
C ALA A 102 -0.70 -8.38 6.87
N ALA A 103 -1.11 -8.28 5.60
CA ALA A 103 -2.48 -7.94 5.23
C ALA A 103 -3.49 -8.97 5.75
N ARG A 104 -3.14 -10.26 5.74
CA ARG A 104 -3.96 -11.32 6.33
C ARG A 104 -4.05 -11.19 7.85
N ALA A 105 -2.95 -10.84 8.52
CA ALA A 105 -2.94 -10.59 9.96
C ALA A 105 -3.83 -9.39 10.34
N CYS A 106 -3.74 -8.28 9.60
CA CYS A 106 -4.61 -7.11 9.78
C CYS A 106 -6.09 -7.49 9.67
N ARG A 107 -6.47 -8.17 8.59
CA ARG A 107 -7.86 -8.56 8.31
C ARG A 107 -8.42 -9.48 9.39
N SER A 108 -7.60 -10.45 9.84
CA SER A 108 -7.99 -11.34 10.94
C SER A 108 -8.21 -10.58 12.24
N ARG A 109 -7.37 -9.58 12.55
CA ARG A 109 -7.52 -8.77 13.77
C ARG A 109 -8.74 -7.85 13.70
N SER A 110 -9.01 -7.25 12.55
CA SER A 110 -10.17 -6.37 12.35
C SER A 110 -11.51 -7.12 12.49
N ARG A 111 -11.65 -8.29 11.84
CA ARG A 111 -12.85 -9.13 11.95
C ARG A 111 -13.16 -9.56 13.38
N ARG A 112 -12.13 -9.96 14.14
CA ARG A 112 -12.29 -10.36 15.55
C ARG A 112 -12.74 -9.23 16.45
N LYS A 113 -12.43 -7.98 16.10
CA LYS A 113 -12.80 -6.78 16.87
C LYS A 113 -14.13 -6.15 16.42
N GLY A 114 -14.96 -6.88 15.66
CA GLY A 114 -16.31 -6.45 15.26
C GLY A 114 -16.32 -5.29 14.26
N GLY A 115 -15.32 -5.21 13.39
CA GLY A 115 -15.25 -4.17 12.36
C GLY A 115 -16.53 -4.12 11.52
N THR A 116 -17.33 -3.08 11.72
CA THR A 116 -18.51 -2.76 10.93
C THR A 116 -18.06 -2.22 9.58
N ASP A 117 -18.61 -2.76 8.50
CA ASP A 117 -18.42 -2.18 7.16
C ASP A 117 -19.18 -0.85 7.16
N ALA A 118 -18.47 0.24 7.43
CA ALA A 118 -19.06 1.56 7.53
C ALA A 118 -19.82 1.87 6.23
N ARG A 119 -21.00 2.49 6.37
CA ARG A 119 -21.87 2.83 5.24
C ARG A 119 -21.06 3.59 4.20
N GLN A 120 -20.93 3.02 3.02
CA GLN A 120 -20.04 3.56 2.00
C GLN A 120 -20.65 4.81 1.37
N VAL A 121 -19.85 5.85 1.19
CA VAL A 121 -20.27 7.06 0.45
C VAL A 121 -20.49 6.66 -1.02
N PRO A 122 -21.66 6.96 -1.62
CA PRO A 122 -21.91 6.69 -3.03
C PRO A 122 -20.83 7.30 -3.92
N VAL A 123 -20.36 6.57 -4.93
CA VAL A 123 -19.29 7.04 -5.83
C VAL A 123 -19.68 8.36 -6.51
N SER A 124 -20.95 8.54 -6.87
CA SER A 124 -21.49 9.77 -7.44
C SER A 124 -21.20 11.01 -6.58
N GLN A 125 -21.21 10.88 -5.25
CA GLN A 125 -20.91 11.98 -4.33
C GLN A 125 -19.41 12.28 -4.23
N LEU A 126 -18.54 11.38 -4.67
CA LEU A 126 -17.09 11.55 -4.69
C LEU A 126 -16.59 12.15 -6.01
N MET A 127 -17.47 12.25 -7.02
CA MET A 127 -17.09 12.74 -8.33
C MET A 127 -16.92 14.26 -8.33
N PRO A 128 -15.79 14.77 -8.83
CA PRO A 128 -15.49 16.21 -8.82
C PRO A 128 -16.36 17.03 -9.79
N TRP A 129 -17.04 16.36 -10.72
CA TRP A 129 -17.84 17.03 -11.74
C TRP A 129 -18.94 17.94 -11.14
N SER A 130 -19.55 17.52 -10.04
CA SER A 130 -20.62 18.29 -9.37
C SER A 130 -20.11 19.27 -8.30
N GLU A 131 -18.79 19.38 -8.10
CA GLU A 131 -18.21 20.22 -7.04
C GLU A 131 -18.11 21.68 -7.51
N THR A 132 -18.48 22.62 -6.63
CA THR A 132 -18.43 24.08 -6.90
C THR A 132 -17.16 24.73 -6.34
N THR A 133 -16.37 24.00 -5.56
CA THR A 133 -15.14 24.48 -4.95
C THR A 133 -14.02 23.46 -5.12
N VAL A 134 -12.78 23.94 -5.15
CA VAL A 134 -11.55 23.14 -5.13
C VAL A 134 -10.61 23.68 -4.06
N MET A 135 -9.64 22.87 -3.63
CA MET A 135 -8.63 23.27 -2.67
C MET A 135 -7.74 24.38 -3.26
N GLU A 136 -7.49 25.40 -2.45
CA GLU A 136 -6.51 26.43 -2.77
C GLU A 136 -5.11 25.87 -2.52
N LEU A 137 -4.48 25.37 -3.60
CA LEU A 137 -3.11 24.88 -3.57
C LEU A 137 -2.18 25.94 -4.18
N ALA A 138 -1.29 26.51 -3.35
CA ALA A 138 -0.22 27.39 -3.81
C ALA A 138 0.56 26.74 -4.98
N ALA A 139 0.96 27.51 -5.98
CA ALA A 139 1.88 27.03 -7.00
C ALA A 139 3.20 26.66 -6.30
N ALA A 140 3.69 25.43 -6.53
CA ALA A 140 4.84 24.77 -5.89
C ALA A 140 5.70 25.64 -4.96
N PRO A 141 5.83 25.30 -3.67
CA PRO A 141 6.46 26.22 -2.76
C PRO A 141 7.99 26.14 -2.85
N ALA A 142 8.62 27.30 -2.64
CA ALA A 142 10.05 27.50 -2.71
C ALA A 142 10.53 28.03 -1.34
N GLY A 143 10.57 27.20 -0.30
CA GLY A 143 11.08 27.67 1.00
C GLY A 143 11.17 26.68 2.15
N HIS A 144 11.71 27.15 3.27
CA HIS A 144 11.84 26.42 4.54
C HIS A 144 10.57 26.48 5.43
N GLU A 145 9.62 27.38 5.14
CA GLU A 145 8.30 27.46 5.80
C GLU A 145 7.43 26.20 5.53
N ASP A 146 7.79 25.43 4.51
CA ASP A 146 7.05 24.28 3.99
C ASP A 146 7.04 23.03 4.88
N GLU A 147 8.04 22.80 5.73
CA GLU A 147 8.17 21.50 6.40
C GLU A 147 7.10 21.29 7.49
N SER A 148 6.66 22.38 8.14
CA SER A 148 5.57 22.32 9.13
C SER A 148 4.24 22.04 8.45
N GLU A 149 3.92 22.78 7.37
CA GLU A 149 2.70 22.59 6.60
C GLU A 149 2.63 21.20 5.95
N ARG A 150 3.77 20.72 5.46
CA ARG A 150 3.93 19.37 4.93
C ARG A 150 3.67 18.29 5.98
N LYS A 151 4.26 18.43 7.18
CA LYS A 151 3.99 17.50 8.30
C LYS A 151 2.52 17.52 8.69
N GLU A 152 1.90 18.69 8.71
CA GLU A 152 0.49 18.82 9.01
C GLU A 152 -0.38 18.15 7.93
N ALA A 153 -0.07 18.37 6.65
CA ALA A 153 -0.73 17.71 5.53
C ALA A 153 -0.62 16.18 5.64
N VAL A 154 0.58 15.66 5.91
CA VAL A 154 0.82 14.23 6.13
C VAL A 154 -0.03 13.70 7.30
N ALA A 155 -0.03 14.40 8.44
CA ALA A 155 -0.83 14.00 9.60
C ALA A 155 -2.34 14.02 9.31
N ARG A 156 -2.82 15.01 8.55
CA ARG A 156 -4.22 15.11 8.12
C ARG A 156 -4.60 13.95 7.19
N VAL A 157 -3.78 13.65 6.16
CA VAL A 157 -4.02 12.50 5.26
C VAL A 157 -3.99 11.19 6.04
N GLN A 158 -3.05 11.02 6.97
CA GLN A 158 -2.98 9.84 7.84
C GLN A 158 -4.28 9.63 8.64
N SER A 159 -4.82 10.71 9.22
CA SER A 159 -6.09 10.67 9.95
C SER A 159 -7.27 10.27 9.06
N GLU A 160 -7.31 10.78 7.82
CA GLU A 160 -8.37 10.42 6.87
C GLU A 160 -8.24 8.98 6.34
N ILE A 161 -7.02 8.48 6.12
CA ILE A 161 -6.79 7.06 5.83
C ILE A 161 -7.35 6.18 6.95
N ALA A 162 -7.14 6.55 8.21
CA ALA A 162 -7.65 5.81 9.36
C ALA A 162 -9.19 5.82 9.47
N ARG A 163 -9.87 6.74 8.78
CA ARG A 163 -11.35 6.81 8.71
C ARG A 163 -11.94 6.05 7.52
N LEU A 164 -11.14 5.70 6.52
CA LEU A 164 -11.60 4.90 5.38
C LEU A 164 -12.11 3.53 5.84
N PRO A 165 -13.17 2.98 5.22
CA PRO A 165 -13.55 1.57 5.39
C PRO A 165 -12.36 0.65 5.14
N GLU A 166 -12.23 -0.43 5.91
CA GLU A 166 -11.06 -1.32 5.88
C GLU A 166 -10.76 -1.83 4.45
N HIS A 167 -11.80 -2.17 3.69
CA HIS A 167 -11.66 -2.68 2.34
C HIS A 167 -11.07 -1.67 1.34
N LEU A 168 -11.14 -0.36 1.64
CA LEU A 168 -10.49 0.73 0.89
C LEU A 168 -9.14 1.13 1.50
N ARG A 169 -9.05 1.11 2.83
CA ARG A 169 -7.85 1.49 3.57
C ARG A 169 -6.66 0.62 3.23
N MET A 170 -6.84 -0.70 3.21
CA MET A 170 -5.74 -1.64 3.00
C MET A 170 -5.09 -1.48 1.61
N PRO A 171 -5.84 -1.47 0.48
CA PRO A 171 -5.26 -1.18 -0.83
C PRO A 171 -4.47 0.13 -0.87
N VAL A 172 -5.00 1.22 -0.32
CA VAL A 172 -4.33 2.53 -0.35
C VAL A 172 -3.02 2.51 0.43
N VAL A 173 -2.99 1.91 1.63
CA VAL A 173 -1.75 1.89 2.40
C VAL A 173 -0.69 1.04 1.71
N LEU A 174 -1.05 -0.11 1.14
CA LEU A 174 -0.08 -0.92 0.41
C LEU A 174 0.42 -0.22 -0.87
N LYS A 175 -0.47 0.43 -1.63
CA LYS A 175 -0.11 1.10 -2.89
C LYS A 175 0.62 2.42 -2.66
N GLU A 176 -0.02 3.37 -1.98
CA GLU A 176 0.42 4.77 -1.92
C GLU A 176 1.44 5.03 -0.82
N VAL A 177 1.40 4.27 0.29
CA VAL A 177 2.33 4.46 1.42
C VAL A 177 3.52 3.52 1.33
N LEU A 178 3.31 2.26 0.96
CA LEU A 178 4.39 1.28 0.82
C LEU A 178 4.98 1.20 -0.59
N GLY A 179 4.36 1.85 -1.58
CA GLY A 179 4.86 1.92 -2.95
C GLY A 179 4.71 0.62 -3.74
N MET A 180 3.83 -0.30 -3.34
CA MET A 180 3.66 -1.59 -4.04
C MET A 180 3.01 -1.42 -5.42
N SER A 181 3.23 -2.37 -6.32
CA SER A 181 2.51 -2.44 -7.60
C SER A 181 1.05 -2.87 -7.38
N VAL A 182 0.16 -2.61 -8.35
CA VAL A 182 -1.25 -3.01 -8.23
C VAL A 182 -1.37 -4.54 -8.19
N GLU A 183 -0.51 -5.22 -8.94
CA GLU A 183 -0.35 -6.66 -9.05
C GLU A 183 0.07 -7.26 -7.70
N ASP A 184 1.08 -6.68 -7.05
CA ASP A 184 1.54 -7.10 -5.72
C ASP A 184 0.46 -6.87 -4.66
N VAL A 185 -0.29 -5.76 -4.73
CA VAL A 185 -1.42 -5.49 -3.84
C VAL A 185 -2.54 -6.51 -4.05
N ALA A 186 -2.85 -6.84 -5.30
CA ALA A 186 -3.84 -7.85 -5.64
C ALA A 186 -3.46 -9.22 -5.08
N ALA A 187 -2.21 -9.64 -5.28
CA ALA A 187 -1.66 -10.88 -4.73
C ALA A 187 -1.68 -10.88 -3.19
N ALA A 188 -1.23 -9.80 -2.56
CA ALA A 188 -1.19 -9.67 -1.10
C ALA A 188 -2.58 -9.73 -0.46
N LEU A 189 -3.59 -9.17 -1.12
CA LEU A 189 -4.97 -9.15 -0.63
C LEU A 189 -5.80 -10.36 -1.05
N GLY A 190 -5.35 -11.13 -2.02
CA GLY A 190 -6.13 -12.20 -2.65
C GLY A 190 -7.34 -11.67 -3.39
N LEU A 191 -7.17 -10.60 -4.17
CA LEU A 191 -8.21 -9.92 -4.95
C LEU A 191 -7.80 -9.88 -6.42
N ALA A 192 -8.78 -9.72 -7.32
CA ALA A 192 -8.48 -9.39 -8.71
C ALA A 192 -7.93 -7.96 -8.83
N GLU A 193 -7.01 -7.71 -9.77
CA GLU A 193 -6.43 -6.38 -9.99
C GLU A 193 -7.50 -5.31 -10.25
N ASN A 194 -8.52 -5.61 -11.06
CA ASN A 194 -9.63 -4.67 -11.30
C ASN A 194 -10.39 -4.30 -10.01
N THR A 195 -10.50 -5.24 -9.06
CA THR A 195 -11.08 -4.97 -7.75
C THR A 195 -10.17 -4.07 -6.90
N VAL A 196 -8.86 -4.21 -7.03
CA VAL A 196 -7.89 -3.31 -6.39
C VAL A 196 -7.98 -1.92 -6.99
N LYS A 197 -7.94 -1.78 -8.33
CA LYS A 197 -8.05 -0.49 -9.05
C LYS A 197 -9.33 0.25 -8.66
N THR A 198 -10.48 -0.41 -8.71
CA THR A 198 -11.76 0.21 -8.31
C THR A 198 -11.77 0.69 -6.85
N ARG A 199 -11.18 -0.08 -5.92
CA ARG A 199 -11.04 0.33 -4.52
C ARG A 199 -10.06 1.50 -4.37
N LEU A 200 -8.93 1.48 -5.05
CA LEU A 200 -7.94 2.57 -5.06
C LEU A 200 -8.56 3.86 -5.58
N HIS A 201 -9.22 3.83 -6.74
CA HIS A 201 -9.87 5.00 -7.32
C HIS A 201 -10.87 5.62 -6.34
N ARG A 202 -11.74 4.79 -5.74
CA ARG A 202 -12.72 5.26 -4.76
C ARG A 202 -12.05 5.85 -3.53
N ALA A 203 -11.00 5.21 -3.03
CA ALA A 203 -10.29 5.68 -1.85
C ALA A 203 -9.54 6.99 -2.11
N ARG A 204 -8.91 7.16 -3.27
CA ARG A 204 -8.28 8.41 -3.71
C ARG A 204 -9.29 9.55 -3.78
N LEU A 205 -10.48 9.31 -4.37
CA LEU A 205 -11.54 10.32 -4.42
C LEU A 205 -12.07 10.66 -3.03
N ALA A 206 -12.23 9.67 -2.14
CA ALA A 206 -12.66 9.89 -0.77
C ALA A 206 -11.65 10.73 0.03
N LEU A 207 -10.35 10.40 -0.09
CA LEU A 207 -9.29 11.17 0.55
C LEU A 207 -9.20 12.59 -0.01
N ARG A 208 -9.25 12.76 -1.34
CA ARG A 208 -9.29 14.08 -2.00
C ARG A 208 -10.40 14.93 -1.40
N LYS A 209 -11.63 14.42 -1.41
CA LYS A 209 -12.80 15.14 -0.90
C LYS A 209 -12.68 15.48 0.58
N ALA A 210 -12.17 14.56 1.40
CA ALA A 210 -11.96 14.79 2.82
C ALA A 210 -10.90 15.88 3.08
N MET A 211 -9.84 15.93 2.27
CA MET A 211 -8.82 16.96 2.33
C MET A 211 -9.35 18.32 1.89
N THR A 212 -10.05 18.39 0.74
CA THR A 212 -10.69 19.62 0.25
C THR A 212 -11.68 20.19 1.25
N ALA A 213 -12.44 19.35 1.96
CA ALA A 213 -13.40 19.79 2.98
C ALA A 213 -12.74 20.52 4.18
N LYS A 214 -11.46 20.27 4.45
CA LYS A 214 -10.73 20.84 5.60
C LYS A 214 -9.69 21.88 5.23
N ALA A 215 -9.51 22.14 3.94
CA ALA A 215 -8.57 23.12 3.42
C ALA A 215 -9.25 24.45 3.06
N ALA A 216 -8.45 25.48 2.82
CA ALA A 216 -8.90 26.69 2.15
C ALA A 216 -9.44 26.32 0.75
N ARG A 217 -10.57 26.92 0.37
CA ARG A 217 -11.33 26.56 -0.82
C ARG A 217 -11.56 27.79 -1.68
N VAL A 218 -11.34 27.63 -2.98
CA VAL A 218 -11.66 28.62 -4.01
C VAL A 218 -12.75 28.10 -4.94
N ALA A 219 -13.40 29.00 -5.67
CA ALA A 219 -14.40 28.62 -6.66
C ALA A 219 -13.78 27.70 -7.72
N ALA A 220 -14.44 26.57 -7.99
CA ALA A 220 -13.98 25.65 -9.02
C ALA A 220 -14.12 26.32 -10.40
N PRO A 221 -13.08 26.30 -11.26
CA PRO A 221 -13.21 26.80 -12.62
C PRO A 221 -14.38 26.12 -13.36
N PRO A 222 -15.06 26.82 -14.27
CA PRO A 222 -16.13 26.22 -15.05
C PRO A 222 -15.58 25.10 -15.94
N PRO A 223 -16.34 24.02 -16.16
CA PRO A 223 -15.90 22.96 -17.07
C PRO A 223 -15.87 23.47 -18.51
N ILE A 224 -14.75 23.23 -19.20
CA ILE A 224 -14.61 23.53 -20.63
C ILE A 224 -15.08 22.36 -21.50
N TYR A 225 -14.87 21.13 -21.03
CA TYR A 225 -15.23 19.92 -21.75
C TYR A 225 -16.58 19.37 -21.31
N GLU A 226 -17.19 18.54 -22.16
CA GLU A 226 -18.35 17.75 -21.77
C GLU A 226 -18.01 16.79 -20.63
N LYS A 227 -19.05 16.42 -19.86
CA LYS A 227 -18.93 15.56 -18.68
C LYS A 227 -18.13 14.29 -18.96
N GLN A 228 -18.39 13.61 -20.09
CA GLN A 228 -17.74 12.34 -20.41
C GLN A 228 -16.23 12.51 -20.61
N VAL A 229 -15.80 13.55 -21.33
CA VAL A 229 -14.37 13.84 -21.56
C VAL A 229 -13.65 14.08 -20.23
N CYS A 230 -14.27 14.81 -19.30
CA CYS A 230 -13.68 15.01 -17.97
C CYS A 230 -13.58 13.71 -17.16
N LEU A 231 -14.52 12.77 -17.33
CA LEU A 231 -14.45 11.45 -16.69
C LEU A 231 -13.32 10.59 -17.29
N ASP A 232 -13.14 10.65 -18.61
CA ASP A 232 -12.09 9.91 -19.31
C ASP A 232 -10.70 10.41 -18.92
N LEU A 233 -10.52 11.75 -18.82
CA LEU A 233 -9.30 12.36 -18.31
C LEU A 233 -9.02 11.95 -16.85
N LEU A 234 -10.05 11.93 -16.00
CA LEU A 234 -9.92 11.49 -14.61
C LEU A 234 -9.53 10.01 -14.53
N LYS A 235 -10.09 9.16 -15.39
CA LYS A 235 -9.70 7.74 -15.49
C LYS A 235 -8.24 7.61 -15.89
N ALA A 236 -7.80 8.31 -16.93
CA ALA A 236 -6.40 8.32 -17.37
C ALA A 236 -5.45 8.79 -16.26
N LYS A 237 -5.85 9.82 -15.50
CA LYS A 237 -5.10 10.27 -14.32
C LYS A 237 -4.95 9.16 -13.27
N MET A 238 -6.03 8.44 -12.96
CA MET A 238 -5.99 7.36 -11.98
C MET A 238 -5.12 6.19 -12.44
N GLU A 239 -5.14 5.86 -13.74
CA GLU A 239 -4.28 4.83 -14.33
C GLU A 239 -2.79 5.23 -14.28
N ALA A 240 -2.47 6.51 -14.50
CA ALA A 240 -1.11 7.03 -14.30
C ALA A 240 -0.65 6.90 -12.83
N MET A 241 -1.53 7.20 -11.88
CA MET A 241 -1.24 7.00 -10.45
C MET A 241 -1.00 5.52 -10.10
N ASP A 242 -1.73 4.60 -10.72
CA ASP A 242 -1.54 3.16 -10.53
C ASP A 242 -0.14 2.69 -10.97
N ARG A 243 0.40 3.27 -12.05
CA ARG A 243 1.76 2.98 -12.53
C ARG A 243 2.88 3.64 -11.71
N GLY A 244 2.55 4.49 -10.74
CA GLY A 244 3.53 5.13 -9.85
C GLY A 244 3.42 6.65 -9.77
N GLY A 245 2.56 7.27 -10.58
CA GLY A 245 2.23 8.69 -10.48
C GLY A 245 3.44 9.62 -10.51
N THR A 246 3.48 10.58 -9.59
CA THR A 246 4.55 11.60 -9.47
C THR A 246 5.94 11.00 -9.30
N ALA A 247 6.07 9.87 -8.58
CA ALA A 247 7.34 9.19 -8.34
C ALA A 247 7.93 8.53 -9.60
N ALA A 248 7.08 8.14 -10.56
CA ALA A 248 7.49 7.54 -11.83
C ALA A 248 7.67 8.58 -12.96
N GLY A 249 7.45 9.87 -12.68
CA GLY A 249 7.52 10.93 -13.69
C GLY A 249 6.35 10.97 -14.69
N GLU A 250 5.44 9.98 -14.65
CA GLU A 250 4.21 9.95 -15.46
C GLU A 250 3.17 10.93 -14.91
N ARG A 251 3.27 12.20 -15.32
CA ARG A 251 2.22 13.21 -15.13
C ARG A 251 1.42 13.38 -16.42
N VAL A 252 0.10 13.38 -16.28
CA VAL A 252 -0.78 13.91 -17.34
C VAL A 252 -0.32 15.35 -17.62
N PRO A 253 0.01 15.72 -18.88
CA PRO A 253 0.48 17.05 -19.22
C PRO A 253 -0.53 18.11 -18.76
N GLN A 254 -0.22 18.80 -17.67
CA GLN A 254 -1.17 19.72 -17.04
C GLN A 254 -1.52 20.89 -17.98
N ALA A 255 -0.61 21.23 -18.91
CA ALA A 255 -0.80 22.25 -19.94
C ALA A 255 -1.94 21.90 -20.93
N GLU A 256 -2.20 20.62 -21.17
CA GLU A 256 -3.17 20.14 -22.16
C GLU A 256 -4.58 19.94 -21.57
N VAL A 257 -4.71 19.98 -20.24
CA VAL A 257 -5.99 19.87 -19.55
C VAL A 257 -6.51 21.22 -19.08
N CYS A 258 -7.85 21.37 -19.10
CA CYS A 258 -8.51 22.59 -18.66
C CYS A 258 -8.24 22.89 -17.17
N ALA A 259 -8.39 24.15 -16.77
CA ALA A 259 -8.12 24.60 -15.41
C ALA A 259 -8.86 23.81 -14.33
N ARG A 260 -10.10 23.38 -14.62
CA ARG A 260 -10.91 22.56 -13.71
C ARG A 260 -10.30 21.17 -13.48
N CYS A 261 -9.97 20.44 -14.55
CA CYS A 261 -9.33 19.14 -14.46
C CYS A 261 -7.95 19.24 -13.78
N ARG A 262 -7.18 20.28 -14.12
CA ARG A 262 -5.88 20.58 -13.51
C ARG A 262 -5.99 20.73 -12.00
N ALA A 263 -6.96 21.49 -11.50
CA ALA A 263 -7.17 21.66 -10.07
C ALA A 263 -7.44 20.32 -9.36
N VAL A 264 -8.36 19.52 -9.88
CA VAL A 264 -8.68 18.18 -9.34
C VAL A 264 -7.45 17.27 -9.34
N PHE A 265 -6.65 17.29 -10.41
CA PHE A 265 -5.45 16.45 -10.50
C PHE A 265 -4.39 16.87 -9.50
N ARG A 266 -4.23 18.17 -9.25
CA ARG A 266 -3.33 18.68 -8.21
C ARG A 266 -3.76 18.24 -6.81
N GLU A 267 -5.06 18.19 -6.52
CA GLU A 267 -5.54 17.65 -5.23
C GLU A 267 -5.23 16.16 -5.09
N LEU A 268 -5.38 15.38 -6.16
CA LEU A 268 -5.04 13.95 -6.15
C LEU A 268 -3.52 13.73 -5.97
N ASP A 269 -2.71 14.53 -6.67
CA ASP A 269 -1.25 14.51 -6.55
C ASP A 269 -0.81 14.86 -5.13
N PHE A 270 -1.40 15.91 -4.55
CA PHE A 270 -1.14 16.30 -3.16
C PHE A 270 -1.39 15.16 -2.16
N VAL A 271 -2.51 14.45 -2.31
CA VAL A 271 -2.82 13.29 -1.45
C VAL A 271 -1.81 12.16 -1.67
N GLN A 272 -1.42 11.87 -2.91
CA GLN A 272 -0.46 10.82 -3.22
C GLN A 272 0.94 11.15 -2.68
N ASP A 273 1.41 12.39 -2.84
CA ASP A 273 2.70 12.84 -2.34
C ASP A 273 2.76 12.79 -0.81
N ALA A 274 1.67 13.19 -0.12
CA ALA A 274 1.56 13.03 1.32
C ALA A 274 1.59 11.55 1.74
N CYS A 275 0.98 10.64 0.96
CA CYS A 275 1.07 9.20 1.21
C CYS A 275 2.49 8.65 1.04
N ALA A 276 3.21 9.05 0.00
CA ALA A 276 4.57 8.60 -0.24
C ALA A 276 5.51 8.98 0.92
N GLN A 277 5.34 10.18 1.49
CA GLN A 277 6.14 10.67 2.61
C GLN A 277 5.91 9.87 3.90
N MET A 278 4.74 9.28 4.07
CA MET A 278 4.43 8.38 5.19
C MET A 278 5.22 7.07 5.15
N GLY A 279 5.77 6.68 3.99
CA GLY A 279 6.48 5.41 3.78
C GLY A 279 7.78 5.27 4.58
N HIS A 280 8.37 6.39 5.01
CA HIS A 280 9.59 6.42 5.83
C HIS A 280 9.28 6.17 7.30
N GLY A 281 8.90 4.94 7.63
CA GLY A 281 8.74 4.50 9.02
C GLY A 281 10.07 4.26 9.72
N GLN A 282 10.11 4.45 11.04
CA GLN A 282 11.15 3.91 11.91
C GLN A 282 10.55 2.78 12.76
N MET A 283 11.34 1.73 12.99
CA MET A 283 11.00 0.66 13.93
C MET A 283 11.77 0.89 15.24
N PRO A 284 11.11 0.93 16.40
CA PRO A 284 11.80 1.06 17.68
C PRO A 284 12.86 -0.05 17.85
N ALA A 285 14.07 0.32 18.30
CA ALA A 285 15.15 -0.64 18.51
C ALA A 285 14.75 -1.79 19.46
N ALA A 286 14.02 -1.46 20.53
CA ALA A 286 13.49 -2.44 21.47
C ALA A 286 12.54 -3.46 20.79
N LEU A 287 11.70 -3.02 19.84
CA LEU A 287 10.83 -3.90 19.07
C LEU A 287 11.66 -4.80 18.16
N ARG A 288 12.64 -4.25 17.46
CA ARG A 288 13.57 -5.00 16.61
C ARG A 288 14.24 -6.13 17.40
N GLU A 289 14.81 -5.79 18.56
CA GLU A 289 15.47 -6.77 19.44
C GLU A 289 14.51 -7.82 19.98
N LYS A 290 13.27 -7.43 20.33
CA LYS A 290 12.22 -8.36 20.76
C LYS A 290 11.93 -9.38 19.65
N ILE A 291 11.78 -8.93 18.40
CA ILE A 291 11.52 -9.79 17.24
C ILE A 291 12.70 -10.75 17.01
N LEU A 292 13.94 -10.23 16.95
CA LEU A 292 15.12 -11.06 16.71
C LEU A 292 15.38 -12.08 17.83
N ARG A 293 15.06 -11.74 19.09
CA ARG A 293 15.09 -12.71 20.20
C ARG A 293 14.01 -13.78 20.04
N ALA A 294 12.79 -13.40 19.69
CA ALA A 294 11.69 -14.34 19.50
C ALA A 294 11.95 -15.32 18.34
N LEU A 295 12.55 -14.85 17.24
CA LEU A 295 12.95 -15.70 16.11
C LEU A 295 13.99 -16.75 16.56
N ARG A 296 15.07 -16.32 17.22
CA ARG A 296 16.12 -17.24 17.72
C ARG A 296 15.58 -18.29 18.69
N ALA A 297 14.73 -17.87 19.64
CA ALA A 297 14.12 -18.79 20.60
C ALA A 297 13.23 -19.83 19.90
N ARG A 298 12.51 -19.42 18.85
CA ARG A 298 11.67 -20.31 18.06
C ARG A 298 12.49 -21.35 17.30
N GLU A 299 13.57 -20.92 16.65
CA GLU A 299 14.46 -21.84 15.92
C GLU A 299 15.13 -22.85 16.86
N GLN A 300 15.58 -22.42 18.04
CA GLN A 300 16.14 -23.32 19.06
C GLN A 300 15.11 -24.36 19.51
N SER A 301 13.85 -23.95 19.71
CA SER A 301 12.76 -24.86 20.06
C SER A 301 12.47 -25.86 18.93
N GLU A 302 12.47 -25.42 17.68
CA GLU A 302 12.23 -26.28 16.51
C GLU A 302 13.38 -27.30 16.33
N ARG A 303 14.64 -26.87 16.47
CA ARG A 303 15.82 -27.78 16.45
C ARG A 303 15.78 -28.80 17.59
N ALA A 304 15.43 -28.37 18.82
CA ALA A 304 15.29 -29.27 19.96
C ALA A 304 14.17 -30.30 19.77
N SER A 305 13.09 -29.93 19.08
CA SER A 305 11.99 -30.85 18.75
C SER A 305 12.36 -31.88 17.67
N GLN A 306 13.17 -31.48 16.68
CA GLN A 306 13.65 -32.35 15.59
C GLN A 306 14.74 -33.32 16.05
N GLY A 307 15.53 -32.94 17.06
CA GLY A 307 16.58 -33.79 17.65
C GLY A 307 16.07 -34.83 18.67
N ARG A 308 14.77 -34.88 18.97
CA ARG A 308 14.22 -35.85 19.91
C ARG A 308 13.91 -37.16 19.15
N PRO A 309 14.61 -38.28 19.39
CA PRO A 309 14.33 -39.53 18.71
C PRO A 309 12.86 -39.92 18.96
N ALA A 310 12.17 -40.34 17.90
CA ALA A 310 10.80 -40.83 18.00
C ALA A 310 10.75 -41.89 19.10
N ARG A 311 10.06 -41.59 20.21
CA ARG A 311 9.86 -42.57 21.28
C ARG A 311 9.18 -43.78 20.63
N GLY A 312 9.94 -44.86 20.48
CA GLY A 312 9.50 -46.09 19.83
C GLY A 312 8.15 -46.51 20.41
N ARG A 313 7.19 -46.79 19.53
CA ARG A 313 5.94 -47.43 19.95
C ARG A 313 6.32 -48.71 20.68
N ARG A 314 5.95 -48.79 21.97
CA ARG A 314 6.12 -49.99 22.77
C ARG A 314 5.38 -51.13 22.05
N PRO A 315 6.03 -52.25 21.71
CA PRO A 315 5.35 -53.36 21.05
C PRO A 315 4.23 -53.87 21.95
N VAL A 316 3.02 -53.95 21.40
CA VAL A 316 1.85 -54.52 22.07
C VAL A 316 2.08 -56.05 22.14
N PRO A 317 2.09 -56.69 23.31
CA PRO A 317 2.21 -58.14 23.40
C PRO A 317 0.94 -58.79 22.81
N GLY A 318 1.07 -59.37 21.62
CA GLY A 318 0.03 -60.15 20.96
C GLY A 318 -0.16 -61.49 21.65
N ARG A 319 -1.40 -61.76 22.08
CA ARG A 319 -1.85 -62.98 22.77
C ARG A 319 -1.53 -64.25 21.98
N ALA A 320 -0.95 -65.24 22.65
CA ALA A 320 -0.90 -66.62 22.20
C ALA A 320 -2.33 -67.17 22.00
N ARG A 321 -2.64 -67.69 20.82
CA ARG A 321 -3.81 -68.52 20.57
C ARG A 321 -3.39 -69.98 20.71
N ARG A 322 -4.09 -70.70 21.59
CA ARG A 322 -4.14 -72.16 21.65
C ARG A 322 -5.03 -72.69 20.54
#